data_AF-A0A5C4X9L8-F1
#
_entry.id   AF-A0A5C4X9L8-F1
#
_cell.length_a   1.000
_cell.length_b   1.000
_cell.length_c   1.000
_cell.angle_alpha   90.00
_cell.angle_beta   90.00
_cell.angle_gamma   90.00
#
_symmetry.space_group_name_H-M   'P 1'
#
loop_
_entity.id
_entity.type
_entity.pdbx_description
1 polymer ?
#
loop_
_entity_poly.entity_id
_entity_poly.type
_entity_poly.pdbx_seq_one_letter_code
_entity_poly.pdbx_strand_id
1 'polypeptide(L)' 'MDNSVDSRSVDRALELARRGPLTENPQVGCVITTPDGLVLAEGWHRGAGTAHAEV' A
#
# COMPACT_ATOMS: atom_id res chain seq x y z
N MET A 1 5.19 20.87 4.80
CA MET A 1 4.78 19.58 4.19
C MET A 1 3.30 19.44 4.51
N ASP A 2 2.47 19.24 3.49
CA ASP A 2 1.02 19.09 3.70
C ASP A 2 0.74 17.64 4.12
N ASN A 3 0.47 17.43 5.41
CA ASN A 3 0.15 16.12 5.98
C ASN A 3 -1.14 15.51 5.42
N SER A 4 -1.99 16.30 4.73
CA SER A 4 -3.24 15.78 4.17
C SER A 4 -3.02 14.79 3.03
N VAL A 5 -1.96 14.98 2.23
CA VAL A 5 -1.54 14.06 1.17
C VAL A 5 -1.08 12.74 1.77
N ASP A 6 -0.28 12.80 2.84
CA ASP A 6 0.22 11.62 3.53
C ASP A 6 -0.92 10.80 4.11
N SER A 7 -1.88 11.44 4.78
CA SER A 7 -3.06 10.76 5.33
C SER A 7 -3.86 10.03 4.25
N ARG A 8 -4.16 10.67 3.11
CA ARG A 8 -4.86 10.02 1.99
C ARG A 8 -4.08 8.84 1.42
N SER A 9 -2.76 8.96 1.32
CA SER A 9 -1.89 7.91 0.79
C SER A 9 -1.83 6.70 1.74
N VAL A 10 -1.79 6.95 3.05
CA VAL A 10 -1.84 5.90 4.08
C VAL A 10 -3.20 5.20 4.09
N ASP A 11 -4.30 5.95 4.02
CA ASP A 11 -5.65 5.36 3.93
C ASP A 11 -5.76 4.43 2.72
N ARG A 12 -5.23 4.87 1.57
CA ARG A 12 -5.19 4.06 0.36
C ARG A 12 -4.31 2.81 0.52
N ALA A 13 -3.15 2.92 1.15
CA ALA A 13 -2.29 1.77 1.43
C ALA A 13 -2.99 0.74 2.34
N LEU A 14 -3.77 1.20 3.33
CA LEU A 14 -4.57 0.32 4.19
C LEU A 14 -5.70 -0.38 3.42
N GLU A 15 -6.37 0.30 2.49
CA GLU A 15 -7.36 -0.32 1.60
C GLU A 15 -6.74 -1.44 0.75
N LEU A 16 -5.53 -1.21 0.21
CA LEU A 16 -4.80 -2.20 -0.57
C LEU A 16 -4.37 -3.38 0.30
N ALA A 17 -3.87 -3.13 1.51
CA ALA A 17 -3.48 -4.18 2.46
C ALA A 17 -4.62 -5.17 2.74
N ARG A 18 -5.85 -4.66 2.89
CA ARG A 18 -7.05 -5.49 3.15
C ARG A 18 -7.40 -6.46 2.01
N ARG A 19 -6.81 -6.30 0.81
CA ARG A 19 -6.99 -7.23 -0.32
C ARG A 19 -6.11 -8.49 -0.20
N GLY A 20 -5.07 -8.44 0.64
CA GLY A 20 -4.22 -9.61 0.92
C GLY A 20 -4.94 -10.65 1.77
N PRO A 21 -4.52 -11.93 1.72
CA PRO A 21 -5.15 -12.98 2.52
C PRO A 21 -4.82 -12.82 4.01
N LEU A 22 -5.76 -13.19 4.89
CA LEU A 22 -5.55 -13.23 6.34
C LEU A 22 -4.83 -14.54 6.71
N THR A 23 -3.50 -14.48 6.81
CA THR A 23 -2.63 -15.64 7.09
C THR A 23 -1.55 -15.24 8.12
N GLU A 24 -0.57 -16.11 8.36
CA GLU A 24 0.61 -15.80 9.18
C GLU A 24 1.42 -14.61 8.65
N ASN A 25 1.45 -14.42 7.32
CA ASN A 25 2.09 -13.24 6.73
C ASN A 25 1.17 -12.02 6.86
N PRO A 26 1.71 -10.85 7.23
CA PRO A 26 0.91 -9.65 7.43
C PRO A 26 0.27 -9.17 6.13
N GLN A 27 -0.89 -8.54 6.27
CA GLN A 27 -1.49 -7.75 5.21
C GLN A 27 -0.67 -6.47 5.01
N VAL A 28 -0.10 -6.31 3.81
CA VAL A 28 0.71 -5.14 3.44
C VAL A 28 0.18 -4.57 2.13
N GLY A 29 -0.01 -3.25 2.10
CA GLY A 29 -0.29 -2.47 0.91
C GLY A 29 0.76 -1.37 0.75
N CYS A 30 1.06 -1.00 -0.49
CA CYS A 30 2.05 0.01 -0.84
C CYS A 30 1.47 0.97 -1.86
N VAL A 31 1.79 2.25 -1.70
CA VAL A 31 1.47 3.32 -2.66
C VAL A 31 2.75 4.13 -2.87
N ILE A 32 3.12 4.36 -4.13
CA ILE A 32 4.23 5.24 -4.49
C ILE A 32 3.63 6.52 -5.03
N THR A 33 4.00 7.65 -4.44
CA THR A 33 3.48 8.97 -4.81
C THR A 33 4.57 9.94 -5.21
N THR A 34 4.22 10.95 -6.00
CA THR A 34 5.00 12.17 -6.14
C THR A 34 4.86 13.05 -4.89
N PRO A 35 5.72 14.07 -4.70
CA PRO A 35 5.61 14.99 -3.56
C PRO A 35 4.28 15.77 -3.47
N ASP A 36 3.59 15.96 -4.60
CA ASP A 36 2.27 16.60 -4.70
C ASP A 36 1.09 15.63 -4.52
N GLY A 37 1.38 14.34 -4.29
CA GLY A 37 0.37 13.32 -3.97
C GLY A 37 -0.23 12.58 -5.16
N LEU A 38 0.34 12.73 -6.35
CA LEU A 38 -0.06 11.92 -7.51
C LEU A 38 0.41 10.47 -7.27
N VAL A 39 -0.51 9.51 -7.38
CA VAL A 39 -0.20 8.08 -7.29
C VAL A 39 0.47 7.61 -8.59
N LEU A 40 1.70 7.08 -8.46
CA LEU A 40 2.48 6.52 -9.56
C LEU A 40 2.32 5.01 -9.67
N ALA A 41 2.23 4.31 -8.53
CA ALA A 41 2.07 2.87 -8.47
C ALA A 41 1.38 2.42 -7.17
N GLU A 42 0.76 1.25 -7.22
CA GLU A 42 0.05 0.61 -6.11
C GLU A 42 0.32 -0.89 -6.08
N GLY A 43 0.41 -1.46 -4.89
CA GLY A 43 0.59 -2.90 -4.71
C GLY A 43 0.06 -3.42 -3.38
N TRP A 44 -0.16 -4.74 -3.31
CA TRP A 44 -0.47 -5.45 -2.07
C TRP A 44 0.11 -6.85 -2.11
N HIS A 45 0.44 -7.37 -0.92
CA HIS A 45 0.95 -8.73 -0.80
C HIS A 45 -0.16 -9.76 -1.06
N ARG A 46 0.13 -10.78 -1.89
CA ARG A 46 -0.85 -11.78 -2.35
C ARG A 46 -0.76 -13.11 -1.58
N GLY A 47 0.04 -13.16 -0.52
CA GLY A 47 0.24 -14.34 0.32
C GLY A 47 1.63 -14.95 0.16
N ALA A 48 1.90 -15.98 0.96
CA ALA A 48 3.22 -16.60 1.06
C ALA A 48 3.80 -17.00 -0.30
N GLY A 49 5.07 -16.66 -0.52
CA GLY A 49 5.80 -16.96 -1.76
C GLY A 49 5.49 -16.03 -2.94
N THR A 50 4.58 -15.05 -2.78
CA THR A 50 4.37 -13.99 -3.77
C THR A 50 5.26 -12.78 -3.49
N ALA A 51 5.47 -11.94 -4.51
CA ALA A 51 6.19 -10.69 -4.35
C ALA A 51 5.59 -9.80 -3.24
N HIS A 52 6.42 -8.98 -2.62
CA HIS A 52 5.96 -8.01 -1.64
C HIS A 52 5.10 -6.91 -2.30
N ALA A 53 4.44 -6.09 -1.49
CA ALA A 53 3.58 -5.03 -2.00
C ALA A 53 4.36 -3.92 -2.74
N GLU A 54 5.62 -3.69 -2.36
CA GLU A 54 6.50 -2.66 -2.92
C GLU A 54 7.23 -3.06 -4.22
N VAL A 55 7.06 -4.32 -4.67
CA VAL A 55 7.74 -4.91 -5.84
C VAL A 55 6.76 -5.07 -6.99
#